data_AF-A0A7X3V616-F1
#
_entry.id   AF-A0A7X3V616-F1
#
_cell.length_a   1.000
_cell.length_b   1.000
_cell.length_c   1.000
_cell.angle_alpha   90.00
_cell.angle_beta   90.00
_cell.angle_gamma   90.00
#
_symmetry.space_group_name_H-M   'P 1'
#
loop_
_entity.id
_entity.type
_entity.pdbx_description
1 polymer ?
#
loop_
_entity_poly.entity_id
_entity_poly.type
_entity_poly.pdbx_seq_one_letter_code
_entity_poly.pdbx_strand_id
1 'polypeptide(L)'
;MSALAPARGEAALAERWFAGLRGPARVEDGRRLRIRFPGVPAPGYGPDARDAVIELDGAELCGDVELHLRASGWRDHGHHDDPGYVRVVLHVVEENDGAALVTPHASGRAIPLAVAPPPSTPRLPG
;
A
#
# COMPACT_ATOMS: atom_id res chain seq x y z
N MET A 1 7.48 32.81 1.09
CA MET A 1 8.17 31.57 1.49
C MET A 1 7.47 30.42 0.82
N SER A 2 8.15 29.72 -0.10
CA SER A 2 7.55 28.58 -0.80
C SER A 2 7.71 27.34 0.08
N ALA A 3 6.59 26.73 0.49
CA ALA A 3 6.66 25.39 1.07
C ALA A 3 7.17 24.44 -0.02
N LEU A 4 8.19 23.63 0.29
CA LEU A 4 8.54 22.52 -0.58
C LEU A 4 7.30 21.64 -0.75
N ALA A 5 6.95 21.33 -2.00
CA ALA A 5 5.91 20.36 -2.28
C ALA A 5 6.28 19.03 -1.59
N PRO A 6 5.32 18.32 -0.99
CA PRO A 6 5.61 17.03 -0.37
C PRO A 6 6.19 16.06 -1.40
N ALA A 7 7.18 15.27 -0.98
CA ALA A 7 7.78 14.23 -1.82
C ALA A 7 6.70 13.23 -2.26
N ARG A 8 6.71 12.89 -3.56
CA ARG A 8 5.86 11.88 -4.21
C ARG A 8 6.76 10.80 -4.79
N GLY A 9 6.25 9.58 -4.94
CA GLY A 9 7.03 8.45 -5.46
C GLY A 9 6.88 7.22 -4.58
N GLU A 10 7.19 6.04 -5.13
CA GLU A 10 7.11 4.76 -4.39
C GLU A 10 7.98 4.77 -3.13
N ALA A 11 9.18 5.34 -3.20
CA ALA A 11 10.03 5.51 -2.02
C ALA A 11 9.37 6.38 -0.94
N ALA A 12 8.73 7.48 -1.33
CA ALA A 12 8.01 8.34 -0.38
C ALA A 12 6.75 7.65 0.19
N LEU A 13 6.06 6.86 -0.63
CA LEU A 13 4.94 6.01 -0.17
C LEU A 13 5.43 4.96 0.83
N ALA A 14 6.55 4.29 0.57
CA ALA A 14 7.16 3.32 1.46
C ALA A 14 7.58 3.94 2.79
N GLU A 15 8.28 5.07 2.78
CA GLU A 15 8.62 5.81 4.00
C GLU A 15 7.36 6.11 4.83
N ARG A 16 6.29 6.56 4.18
CA ARG A 16 5.02 6.86 4.85
C ARG A 16 4.32 5.62 5.39
N TRP A 17 4.37 4.50 4.67
CA TRP A 17 3.84 3.22 5.11
C TRP A 17 4.55 2.76 6.39
N PHE A 18 5.88 2.70 6.37
CA PHE A 18 6.69 2.27 7.52
C PHE A 18 6.65 3.25 8.70
N ALA A 19 6.39 4.54 8.45
CA ALA A 19 6.12 5.54 9.49
C ALA A 19 4.72 5.41 10.12
N GLY A 20 3.92 4.41 9.72
CA GLY A 20 2.58 4.15 10.24
C GLY A 20 1.52 5.04 9.59
N LEU A 21 1.47 5.00 8.25
CA LEU A 21 0.55 5.73 7.34
C LEU A 21 -0.55 6.51 8.09
N ARG A 22 -0.35 7.82 8.26
CA ARG A 22 -1.22 8.65 9.10
C ARG A 22 -2.48 9.06 8.34
N GLY A 23 -3.64 8.87 8.97
CA GLY A 23 -4.95 9.24 8.41
C GLY A 23 -5.84 8.03 8.12
N PRO A 24 -7.09 8.24 7.68
CA PRO A 24 -7.96 7.13 7.31
C PRO A 24 -7.48 6.52 5.99
N ALA A 25 -6.69 5.44 6.08
CA ALA A 25 -6.47 4.57 4.94
C ALA A 25 -7.77 3.79 4.71
N ARG A 26 -8.42 4.01 3.56
CA ARG A 26 -9.60 3.25 3.16
C ARG A 26 -9.17 2.26 2.09
N VAL A 27 -9.62 1.03 2.25
CA VAL A 27 -9.63 0.08 1.14
C VAL A 27 -10.75 0.52 0.20
N GLU A 28 -10.53 0.40 -1.10
CA GLU A 28 -11.47 0.85 -2.13
C GLU A 28 -12.83 0.14 -2.02
N ASP A 29 -12.87 -1.08 -1.47
CA ASP A 29 -14.11 -1.80 -1.18
C ASP A 29 -14.88 -1.31 0.08
N GLY A 30 -14.43 -0.21 0.69
CA GLY A 30 -15.08 0.46 1.80
C GLY A 30 -14.67 -0.03 3.19
N ARG A 31 -13.90 -1.12 3.28
CA ARG A 31 -13.43 -1.66 4.55
C ARG A 31 -12.43 -0.72 5.23
N ARG A 32 -12.46 -0.69 6.56
CA ARG A 32 -11.54 0.08 7.38
C ARG A 32 -10.22 -0.68 7.52
N LEU A 33 -9.13 -0.05 7.09
CA LEU A 33 -7.78 -0.54 7.33
C LEU A 33 -7.22 0.00 8.65
N ARG A 34 -6.65 -0.90 9.46
CA ARG A 34 -5.74 -0.56 10.56
C ARG A 34 -4.42 -1.29 10.36
N ILE A 35 -3.31 -0.56 10.41
CA ILE A 35 -1.97 -1.13 10.36
C ILE A 35 -1.56 -1.46 11.79
N ARG A 36 -1.39 -2.75 12.12
CA ARG A 36 -0.92 -3.19 13.45
C ARG A 36 0.61 -3.28 13.48
N PHE A 37 1.18 -3.82 12.42
CA PHE A 37 2.61 -3.87 12.15
C PHE A 37 2.81 -3.66 10.64
N PRO A 38 3.58 -2.64 10.20
CA PRO A 38 3.76 -2.36 8.78
C PRO A 38 4.56 -3.44 8.04
N GLY A 39 5.16 -4.40 8.75
CA GLY A 39 6.08 -5.36 8.18
C GLY A 39 7.54 -4.92 8.28
N VAL A 40 8.42 -5.76 7.72
CA VAL A 40 9.86 -5.50 7.59
C VAL A 40 10.15 -5.06 6.16
N PRO A 41 10.86 -3.93 5.94
CA PRO A 41 11.28 -3.53 4.60
C PRO A 41 12.07 -4.64 3.90
N ALA A 42 11.72 -4.94 2.67
CA ALA A 42 12.39 -5.95 1.86
C ALA A 42 12.95 -5.33 0.57
N PRO A 43 14.11 -4.66 0.64
CA PRO A 43 14.72 -4.05 -0.53
C PRO A 43 15.13 -5.13 -1.56
N GLY A 44 14.70 -4.97 -2.81
CA GLY A 44 15.07 -5.85 -3.92
C GLY A 44 13.87 -6.53 -4.55
N TYR A 45 13.96 -7.84 -4.80
CA TYR A 45 12.91 -8.60 -5.48
C TYR A 45 11.87 -9.15 -4.50
N GLY A 46 10.59 -9.03 -4.87
CA GLY A 46 9.44 -9.39 -4.06
C GLY A 46 8.78 -8.17 -3.42
N PRO A 47 7.88 -8.38 -2.44
CA PRO A 47 7.04 -7.31 -1.95
C PRO A 47 7.77 -6.30 -1.08
N ASP A 48 7.34 -5.03 -1.10
CA ASP A 48 7.99 -3.93 -0.37
C ASP A 48 8.09 -4.15 1.15
N ALA A 49 7.05 -4.74 1.74
CA ALA A 49 6.99 -5.03 3.17
C ALA A 49 6.61 -6.49 3.42
N ARG A 50 7.46 -7.20 4.18
CA ARG A 50 7.22 -8.60 4.55
C ARG A 50 6.62 -8.74 5.93
N ASP A 51 5.77 -9.74 6.09
CA ASP A 51 5.21 -10.17 7.39
C ASP A 51 4.47 -9.04 8.12
N ALA A 52 3.80 -8.16 7.36
CA ALA A 52 2.91 -7.16 7.91
C ALA A 52 1.71 -7.82 8.62
N VAL A 53 1.22 -7.13 9.63
CA VAL A 53 -0.02 -7.46 10.33
C VAL A 53 -0.97 -6.28 10.16
N ILE A 54 -2.04 -6.51 9.43
CA ILE A 54 -3.10 -5.52 9.20
C ILE A 54 -4.42 -6.04 9.72
N GLU A 55 -5.36 -5.13 9.91
CA GLU A 55 -6.71 -5.47 10.26
C GLU A 55 -7.68 -4.77 9.30
N LEU A 56 -8.58 -5.55 8.70
CA LEU A 56 -9.65 -5.09 7.82
C LEU A 56 -11.00 -5.38 8.47
N ASP A 57 -11.73 -4.33 8.85
CA ASP A 57 -13.04 -4.43 9.53
C ASP A 57 -13.06 -5.41 10.73
N GLY A 58 -11.98 -5.43 11.52
CA GLY A 58 -11.87 -6.30 12.69
C GLY A 58 -11.23 -7.66 12.42
N ALA A 59 -11.04 -8.05 11.15
CA ALA A 59 -10.34 -9.28 10.80
C ALA A 59 -8.85 -9.02 10.61
N GLU A 60 -8.02 -9.74 11.36
CA GLU A 60 -6.56 -9.68 11.23
C GLU A 60 -6.09 -10.49 10.01
N LEU A 61 -5.16 -9.92 9.24
CA LEU A 61 -4.47 -10.55 8.13
C LEU A 61 -2.97 -10.42 8.33
N CYS A 62 -2.26 -11.54 8.17
CA CYS A 62 -0.81 -11.61 8.23
C CYS A 62 -0.26 -12.00 6.85
N GLY A 63 0.67 -11.20 6.32
CA GLY A 63 1.26 -11.44 5.01
C GLY A 63 2.07 -10.25 4.54
N ASP A 64 2.28 -10.16 3.24
CA ASP A 64 3.13 -9.12 2.66
C ASP A 64 2.29 -7.95 2.14
N VAL A 65 2.91 -6.78 1.96
CA VAL A 65 2.28 -5.58 1.40
C VAL A 65 3.11 -5.07 0.25
N GLU A 66 2.42 -4.75 -0.84
CA GLU A 66 3.01 -4.15 -2.03
C GLU A 66 2.58 -2.71 -2.20
N LEU A 67 3.51 -1.85 -2.61
CA LEU A 67 3.35 -0.40 -2.74
C LEU A 67 3.65 0.04 -4.17
N HIS A 68 2.70 0.71 -4.82
CA HIS A 68 2.93 1.33 -6.12
C HIS A 68 2.47 2.78 -6.16
N LEU A 69 2.93 3.53 -7.16
CA LEU A 69 2.28 4.82 -7.45
C LEU A 69 0.85 4.64 -7.94
N ARG A 70 0.63 3.64 -8.80
CA ARG A 70 -0.64 3.42 -9.49
C ARG A 70 -1.11 1.98 -9.34
N ALA A 71 -2.41 1.77 -9.33
CA ALA A 71 -3.00 0.43 -9.26
C ALA A 71 -2.65 -0.44 -10.48
N SER A 72 -2.52 0.16 -11.67
CA SER A 72 -2.03 -0.51 -12.88
C SER A 72 -0.64 -1.14 -12.73
N GLY A 73 0.23 -0.57 -11.87
CA GLY A 73 1.59 -1.04 -11.62
C GLY A 73 1.69 -2.53 -11.30
N TRP A 74 0.70 -3.08 -10.60
CA TRP A 74 0.64 -4.51 -10.31
C TRP A 74 0.68 -5.41 -11.55
N ARG A 75 -0.05 -5.01 -12.61
CA ARG A 75 -0.06 -5.77 -13.87
C ARG A 75 1.15 -5.43 -14.72
N ASP A 76 1.52 -4.15 -14.77
CA ASP A 76 2.64 -3.67 -15.57
C ASP A 76 3.97 -4.32 -15.13
N HIS A 77 4.13 -4.59 -13.83
CA HIS A 77 5.28 -5.30 -13.27
C HIS A 77 5.12 -6.83 -13.26
N GLY A 78 3.97 -7.37 -13.69
CA GLY A 78 3.75 -8.82 -13.79
C GLY A 78 3.42 -9.55 -12.49
N HIS A 79 3.17 -8.84 -11.38
CA HIS A 79 2.96 -9.44 -10.06
C HIS A 79 1.71 -10.32 -9.97
N HIS A 80 0.72 -10.08 -10.84
CA HIS A 80 -0.47 -10.92 -10.94
C HIS A 80 -0.15 -12.38 -11.23
N ASP A 81 0.95 -12.69 -11.91
CA ASP A 81 1.35 -14.06 -12.26
C ASP A 81 2.63 -14.51 -11.55
N ASP A 82 3.20 -13.67 -10.68
CA ASP A 82 4.46 -13.94 -10.00
C ASP A 82 4.24 -14.64 -8.63
N PRO A 83 4.70 -15.90 -8.45
CA PRO A 83 4.58 -16.62 -7.18
C PRO A 83 5.25 -15.92 -5.99
N GLY A 84 6.23 -15.03 -6.22
CA GLY A 84 6.86 -14.22 -5.18
C GLY A 84 5.87 -13.29 -4.46
N TYR A 85 4.73 -13.01 -5.07
CA TYR A 85 3.68 -12.13 -4.55
C TYR A 85 2.47 -12.88 -3.99
N VAL A 86 2.53 -14.22 -3.92
CA VAL A 86 1.44 -15.05 -3.40
C VAL A 86 1.08 -14.73 -1.95
N ARG A 87 2.01 -14.18 -1.18
CA ARG A 87 1.79 -13.83 0.23
C ARG A 87 1.26 -12.41 0.42
N VAL A 88 1.13 -11.61 -0.64
CA VAL A 88 0.60 -10.25 -0.53
C VAL A 88 -0.85 -10.28 -0.06
N VAL A 89 -1.15 -9.53 1.00
CA VAL A 89 -2.48 -9.41 1.61
C VAL A 89 -3.09 -8.02 1.45
N LEU A 90 -2.30 -7.05 0.97
CA LEU A 90 -2.75 -5.69 0.68
C LEU A 90 -1.87 -5.08 -0.40
N HIS A 91 -2.48 -4.41 -1.36
CA HIS A 91 -1.81 -3.56 -2.35
C HIS A 91 -2.17 -2.11 -2.01
N VAL A 92 -1.16 -1.26 -1.77
CA VAL A 92 -1.36 0.15 -1.41
C VAL A 92 -0.82 1.02 -2.52
N VAL A 93 -1.59 2.03 -2.92
CA VAL A 93 -1.21 2.94 -4.01
C VAL A 93 -1.33 4.40 -3.62
N GLU A 94 -0.57 5.28 -4.27
CA GLU A 94 -0.86 6.73 -4.20
C GLU A 94 -2.13 7.09 -4.99
N GLU A 95 -2.35 6.45 -6.14
CA GLU A 95 -3.45 6.73 -7.05
C GLU A 95 -4.09 5.42 -7.54
N ASN A 96 -5.41 5.30 -7.39
CA ASN A 96 -6.18 4.30 -8.13
C ASN A 96 -6.52 4.88 -9.51
N ASP A 97 -5.71 4.58 -10.52
CA ASP A 97 -5.83 5.09 -11.89
C ASP A 97 -6.90 4.36 -12.73
N GLY A 98 -7.78 3.59 -12.07
CA GLY A 98 -8.92 2.91 -12.66
C GLY A 98 -10.11 2.85 -11.70
N ALA A 99 -10.93 1.81 -11.85
CA ALA A 99 -12.09 1.56 -10.98
C ALA A 99 -11.96 0.24 -10.19
N ALA A 100 -10.73 -0.25 -10.02
CA ALA A 100 -10.48 -1.51 -9.35
C ALA A 100 -10.71 -1.36 -7.84
N LEU A 101 -11.38 -2.34 -7.22
CA LEU A 101 -11.51 -2.42 -5.75
C LEU A 101 -10.46 -3.37 -5.14
N VAL A 102 -9.94 -4.26 -5.98
CA VAL A 102 -9.02 -5.33 -5.63
C VAL A 102 -8.05 -5.53 -6.78
N THR A 103 -6.95 -6.18 -6.48
CA THR A 103 -5.91 -6.56 -7.42
C THR A 103 -5.84 -8.09 -7.50
N PRO A 104 -5.87 -8.71 -8.70
CA PRO A 104 -5.90 -10.16 -8.82
C PRO A 104 -4.50 -10.78 -8.73
N HIS A 105 -4.44 -12.00 -8.21
CA HIS A 105 -3.26 -12.86 -8.26
C HIS A 105 -3.63 -14.23 -8.85
N ALA A 106 -2.73 -14.89 -9.58
CA ALA A 106 -2.94 -16.13 -10.33
C ALA A 106 -3.45 -17.29 -9.46
N SER A 107 -3.22 -17.23 -8.15
CA SER A 107 -3.85 -18.13 -7.16
C SER A 107 -5.39 -18.05 -7.08
N GLY A 108 -6.02 -17.10 -7.77
CA GLY A 108 -7.45 -16.80 -7.68
C GLY A 108 -7.83 -15.86 -6.52
N ARG A 109 -6.87 -15.43 -5.70
CA ARG A 109 -7.09 -14.47 -4.62
C ARG A 109 -7.29 -13.06 -5.17
N ALA A 110 -8.28 -12.37 -4.59
CA ALA A 110 -8.46 -10.93 -4.73
C ALA A 110 -7.74 -10.23 -3.57
N ILE A 111 -6.70 -9.48 -3.89
CA ILE A 111 -5.92 -8.70 -2.94
C ILE A 111 -6.61 -7.34 -2.76
N PRO A 112 -6.98 -6.93 -1.54
CA PRO A 112 -7.56 -5.62 -1.28
C PRO A 112 -6.66 -4.49 -1.80
N LEU A 113 -7.25 -3.47 -2.45
CA LEU A 113 -6.55 -2.27 -2.89
C LEU A 113 -6.86 -1.12 -1.94
N ALA A 114 -5.83 -0.45 -1.41
CA ALA A 114 -5.98 0.74 -0.59
C ALA A 114 -5.30 1.95 -1.23
N VAL A 115 -5.97 3.10 -1.16
CA VAL A 115 -5.36 4.38 -1.58
C VAL A 115 -4.82 5.07 -0.35
N ALA A 116 -3.51 5.33 -0.35
CA ALA A 116 -2.86 6.08 0.71
C ALA A 116 -3.39 7.52 0.71
N PRO A 117 -3.61 8.12 1.90
CA PRO A 117 -3.96 9.54 1.96
C PRO A 117 -2.84 10.38 1.30
N PRO A 118 -3.13 11.58 0.78
CA PRO A 118 -2.09 12.43 0.23
C PRO A 118 -1.05 12.79 1.31
N PRO A 119 0.21 13.03 0.93
CA PRO A 119 1.22 13.45 1.90
C PRO A 119 0.85 14.82 2.49
N SER A 120 0.87 14.91 3.82
CA SER A 120 0.59 16.14 4.54
C SER A 120 1.74 17.13 4.35
N THR A 121 1.45 18.39 4.07
CA THR A 121 2.44 19.47 4.18
C THR A 121 2.84 19.66 5.64
N PRO A 122 4.14 19.66 5.99
CA PRO A 122 4.58 20.01 7.33
C PRO A 122 4.10 21.42 7.66
N ARG A 123 3.27 21.57 8.69
CA ARG A 123 2.94 22.89 9.24
C ARG A 123 4.14 23.34 10.05
N LEU A 124 4.91 24.29 9.54
CA LEU A 124 5.98 24.90 10.31
C LEU A 124 5.39 25.52 11.59
N PRO A 125 6.03 25.33 12.77
CA PRO A 125 5.67 26.10 13.96
C PRO A 125 5.97 27.58 13.68
N GLY A 126 5.00 28.45 14.01
CA GLY A 126 5.15 29.91 13.92
C GLY A 126 5.87 30.49 15.12
#